data_AF-A0A1F4UKL2-F1
#
_entry.id   AF-A0A1F4UKL2-F1
#
_cell.length_a   1.000
_cell.length_b   1.000
_cell.length_c   1.000
_cell.angle_alpha   90.00
_cell.angle_beta   90.00
_cell.angle_gamma   90.00
#
_symmetry.space_group_name_H-M   'P 1'
#
loop_
_entity.id
_entity.type
_entity.pdbx_description
1 polymer ?
#
loop_
_entity_poly.entity_id
_entity_poly.type
_entity_poly.pdbx_seq_one_letter_code
_entity_poly.pdbx_strand_id
1 'polypeptide(L)'
;MKLRDYQEECIKIIRDSEPGSYLINMATGLGKTVTFAQLEKLYEGNILILSHREELVNQPKKYFSSSFGIEQAKNKSNGEKIISSCVQSMVKRLDKFEKNHFEVIIVDEAHHAAAVTYKTILGYFTPKYIFGFTATPNRGDRVKINDIFKSIIFKKDLRSGIKENFLSDITCKRINIGYSLKGIKRKKGDLDAKMLDDEVNIDSANEAIAEAYFNHAIGRTLIFGINVNHCENIAAKIPESVVVSAKTKNRSEIIDKFTKGEIKVLINCMIFTEGTDIPLIETIIIARPTENESLYTQMVGRGLRKHADKEKLLLIDCVGVSENLNLCSAPTLLGLNMNSVPADRENLIEGDLFELEEKIELESDCPASWIQNIKIIDLWAKHNNYNTFGVNYFRLPDGSLKISIPGFKKIIPKPDELGKIGKHDYQDCLEMMYAYLLKNHLDSICLWDVNRVKKWKYEPATPAQLRHIYSRLPEMKNKQINKLDAAQILNRIFA
;
A
#
# COMPACT_ATOMS: atom_id res chain seq x y z
N MET A 1 -28.27 1.83 -13.28
CA MET A 1 -26.85 1.45 -13.49
C MET A 1 -26.76 -0.07 -13.31
N LYS A 2 -26.16 -0.80 -14.24
CA LYS A 2 -25.96 -2.25 -14.11
C LYS A 2 -24.76 -2.49 -13.19
N LEU A 3 -24.93 -3.31 -12.16
CA LEU A 3 -23.86 -3.66 -11.23
C LEU A 3 -22.96 -4.73 -11.86
N ARG A 4 -21.72 -4.82 -11.39
CA ARG A 4 -20.82 -5.92 -11.69
C ARG A 4 -21.04 -7.06 -10.72
N ASP A 5 -20.72 -8.28 -11.13
CA ASP A 5 -20.98 -9.51 -10.36
C ASP A 5 -20.42 -9.45 -8.93
N TYR A 6 -19.18 -8.95 -8.76
CA TYR A 6 -18.58 -8.80 -7.41
C TYR A 6 -19.28 -7.74 -6.55
N GLN A 7 -19.92 -6.73 -7.15
CA GLN A 7 -20.70 -5.75 -6.40
C GLN A 7 -22.01 -6.37 -5.94
N GLU A 8 -22.65 -7.19 -6.77
CA GLU A 8 -23.85 -7.95 -6.40
C GLU A 8 -23.56 -8.97 -5.30
N GLU A 9 -22.43 -9.68 -5.39
CA GLU A 9 -21.92 -10.56 -4.34
C GLU A 9 -21.71 -9.80 -3.03
N CYS A 10 -21.02 -8.66 -3.07
CA CYS A 10 -20.81 -7.81 -1.91
C CYS A 10 -22.13 -7.37 -1.27
N ILE A 11 -23.12 -6.97 -2.07
CA ILE A 11 -24.44 -6.52 -1.59
C ILE A 11 -25.20 -7.70 -0.96
N LYS A 12 -25.10 -8.89 -1.52
CA LYS A 12 -25.70 -10.10 -0.95
C LYS A 12 -25.10 -10.41 0.43
N ILE A 13 -23.77 -10.37 0.55
CA ILE A 13 -23.09 -10.59 1.84
C ILE A 13 -23.52 -9.53 2.88
N ILE A 14 -23.62 -8.26 2.47
CA ILE A 14 -24.12 -7.17 3.34
C ILE A 14 -25.56 -7.47 3.81
N ARG A 15 -26.44 -7.88 2.90
CA ARG A 15 -27.83 -8.23 3.22
C ARG A 15 -27.95 -9.37 4.22
N ASP A 16 -27.12 -10.40 4.05
CA ASP A 16 -27.16 -11.61 4.87
C ASP A 16 -26.41 -11.44 6.21
N SER A 17 -25.80 -10.28 6.45
CA SER A 17 -25.07 -9.99 7.68
C SER A 17 -25.99 -9.65 8.87
N GLU A 18 -25.66 -10.20 10.04
CA GLU A 18 -26.33 -9.85 11.29
C GLU A 18 -26.01 -8.40 11.71
N PRO A 19 -26.82 -7.74 12.55
CA PRO A 19 -26.51 -6.41 13.08
C PRO A 19 -25.10 -6.29 13.67
N GLY A 20 -24.38 -5.24 13.27
CA GLY A 20 -23.00 -5.07 13.67
C GLY A 20 -22.18 -4.14 12.79
N SER A 21 -20.87 -4.13 13.04
CA SER A 21 -19.91 -3.32 12.33
C SER A 21 -18.98 -4.20 11.50
N TYR A 22 -18.94 -3.95 10.18
CA TYR A 22 -18.18 -4.76 9.23
C TYR A 22 -17.35 -3.90 8.29
N LEU A 23 -16.21 -4.45 7.87
CA LEU A 23 -15.33 -3.82 6.89
C LEU A 23 -15.48 -4.50 5.52
N ILE A 24 -15.56 -3.67 4.49
CA ILE A 24 -15.58 -4.04 3.08
C ILE A 24 -14.29 -3.52 2.47
N ASN A 25 -13.39 -4.44 2.09
CA ASN A 25 -12.16 -4.10 1.41
C ASN A 25 -12.40 -4.13 -0.11
N MET A 26 -12.31 -2.97 -0.75
CA MET A 26 -12.54 -2.83 -2.18
C MET A 26 -11.58 -1.79 -2.78
N ALA A 27 -10.76 -2.22 -3.73
CA ALA A 27 -9.74 -1.39 -4.34
C ALA A 27 -10.30 -0.15 -5.05
N THR A 28 -9.47 0.89 -5.13
CA THR A 28 -9.77 2.09 -5.91
C THR A 28 -10.01 1.70 -7.39
N GLY A 29 -11.06 2.26 -7.99
CA GLY A 29 -11.46 1.92 -9.35
C GLY A 29 -12.50 0.80 -9.47
N LEU A 30 -12.76 0.05 -8.40
CA LEU A 30 -13.79 -1.00 -8.37
C LEU A 30 -15.20 -0.51 -8.00
N GLY A 31 -15.42 0.80 -7.94
CA GLY A 31 -16.76 1.36 -7.78
C GLY A 31 -17.33 1.30 -6.36
N LYS A 32 -16.50 1.52 -5.33
CA LYS A 32 -16.93 1.62 -3.91
C LYS A 32 -18.22 2.41 -3.70
N THR A 33 -18.29 3.63 -4.23
CA THR A 33 -19.44 4.53 -4.13
C THR A 33 -20.69 3.96 -4.77
N VAL A 34 -20.55 3.30 -5.93
CA VAL A 34 -21.68 2.64 -6.61
C VAL A 34 -22.22 1.48 -5.78
N THR A 35 -21.33 0.70 -5.16
CA THR A 35 -21.70 -0.43 -4.31
C THR A 35 -22.45 0.02 -3.06
N PHE A 36 -21.89 0.96 -2.29
CA PHE A 36 -22.56 1.39 -1.05
C PHE A 36 -23.83 2.19 -1.32
N ALA A 37 -23.98 2.83 -2.49
CA ALA A 37 -25.22 3.49 -2.87
C ALA A 37 -26.41 2.52 -2.97
N GLN A 38 -26.16 1.23 -3.21
CA GLN A 38 -27.23 0.23 -3.24
C GLN A 38 -27.83 -0.07 -1.86
N LEU A 39 -27.19 0.34 -0.76
CA LEU A 39 -27.70 0.13 0.59
C LEU A 39 -29.01 0.88 0.82
N GLU A 40 -29.30 1.96 0.08
CA GLU A 40 -30.59 2.66 0.17
C GLU A 40 -31.79 1.77 -0.18
N LYS A 41 -31.56 0.69 -0.94
CA LYS A 41 -32.57 -0.29 -1.35
C LYS A 41 -32.66 -1.47 -0.38
N LEU A 42 -31.62 -1.68 0.43
CA LEU A 42 -31.58 -2.76 1.42
C LEU A 42 -32.19 -2.34 2.76
N TYR A 43 -32.12 -1.05 3.08
CA TYR A 43 -32.50 -0.51 4.38
C TYR A 43 -33.53 0.62 4.21
N GLU A 44 -34.59 0.57 5.02
CA GLU A 44 -35.67 1.54 4.99
C GLU A 44 -35.35 2.79 5.81
N GLY A 45 -34.57 2.65 6.88
CA GLY A 45 -34.18 3.74 7.78
C GLY A 45 -33.14 4.70 7.18
N ASN A 46 -32.82 5.73 7.98
CA ASN A 46 -31.89 6.77 7.54
C ASN A 46 -30.46 6.25 7.48
N ILE A 47 -29.71 6.72 6.49
CA ILE A 47 -28.33 6.35 6.23
C ILE A 47 -27.43 7.57 6.38
N LEU A 48 -26.40 7.45 7.22
CA LEU A 48 -25.34 8.44 7.33
C LEU A 48 -24.13 7.99 6.52
N ILE A 49 -23.61 8.86 5.66
CA ILE A 49 -22.34 8.67 4.96
C ILE A 49 -21.30 9.60 5.58
N LEU A 50 -20.26 9.01 6.15
CA LEU A 50 -19.11 9.74 6.71
C LEU A 50 -17.94 9.71 5.73
N SER A 51 -17.45 10.89 5.38
CA SER A 51 -16.25 11.06 4.56
C SER A 51 -15.19 11.85 5.32
N HIS A 52 -13.91 11.54 5.07
CA HIS A 52 -12.80 12.25 5.72
C HIS A 52 -12.58 13.67 5.14
N ARG A 53 -12.86 13.84 3.85
CA ARG A 53 -12.62 15.08 3.11
C ARG A 53 -13.90 15.77 2.71
N GLU A 54 -13.85 17.09 2.71
CA GLU A 54 -14.96 17.97 2.35
C GLU A 54 -15.38 17.82 0.88
N GLU A 55 -14.44 17.58 -0.02
CA GLU A 55 -14.71 17.42 -1.45
C GLU A 55 -15.43 16.12 -1.80
N LEU A 56 -15.41 15.12 -0.91
CA LEU A 56 -16.07 13.83 -1.12
C LEU A 56 -17.55 13.84 -0.74
N VAL A 57 -17.98 14.78 0.10
CA VAL A 57 -19.35 14.77 0.67
C VAL A 57 -20.44 14.88 -0.39
N ASN A 58 -20.18 15.63 -1.48
CA ASN A 58 -21.17 15.86 -2.54
C ASN A 58 -21.18 14.76 -3.61
N GLN A 59 -20.10 13.99 -3.75
CA GLN A 59 -19.93 13.06 -4.87
C GLN A 59 -20.92 11.89 -4.86
N PRO A 60 -21.27 11.29 -3.70
CA PRO A 60 -22.22 10.18 -3.65
C PRO A 60 -23.61 10.55 -4.17
N LYS A 61 -24.00 11.84 -4.11
CA LYS A 61 -25.35 12.32 -4.45
C LYS A 61 -25.86 11.80 -5.80
N LYS A 62 -25.00 11.70 -6.82
CA LYS A 62 -25.40 11.24 -8.16
C LYS A 62 -25.74 9.74 -8.26
N TYR A 63 -25.41 8.96 -7.23
CA TYR A 63 -25.63 7.51 -7.21
C TYR A 63 -26.85 7.09 -6.36
N PHE A 64 -27.39 8.00 -5.55
CA PHE A 64 -28.59 7.78 -4.76
C PHE A 64 -29.84 8.28 -5.48
N SER A 65 -30.93 7.57 -5.27
CA SER A 65 -32.25 7.93 -5.79
C SER A 65 -33.16 8.54 -4.72
N SER A 66 -32.90 8.24 -3.44
CA SER A 66 -33.62 8.79 -2.29
C SER A 66 -33.28 10.26 -2.03
N SER A 67 -34.03 10.90 -1.12
CA SER A 67 -33.70 12.25 -0.65
C SER A 67 -32.28 12.29 -0.06
N PHE A 68 -31.51 13.28 -0.45
CA PHE A 68 -30.08 13.39 -0.13
C PHE A 68 -29.74 14.77 0.45
N GLY A 69 -29.34 14.79 1.72
CA GLY A 69 -28.93 15.95 2.49
C GLY A 69 -27.42 16.03 2.68
N ILE A 70 -26.90 17.24 2.86
CA ILE A 70 -25.47 17.50 3.07
C ILE A 70 -25.25 18.23 4.39
N GLU A 71 -24.42 17.65 5.24
CA GLU A 71 -23.98 18.23 6.51
C GLU A 71 -22.51 18.66 6.41
N GLN A 72 -22.28 19.89 5.96
CA GLN A 72 -20.94 20.43 5.72
C GLN A 72 -20.90 21.96 5.86
N ALA A 73 -19.95 22.50 6.62
CA ALA A 73 -19.69 23.94 6.73
C ALA A 73 -20.95 24.78 7.02
N LYS A 74 -21.55 25.46 6.03
CA LYS A 74 -22.81 26.21 6.21
C LYS A 74 -24.06 25.39 5.85
N ASN A 75 -23.91 24.34 5.05
CA ASN A 75 -25.00 23.47 4.62
C ASN A 75 -25.50 22.63 5.80
N LYS A 76 -26.81 22.42 5.86
CA LYS A 76 -27.51 21.60 6.85
C LYS A 76 -28.51 20.72 6.11
N SER A 77 -28.57 19.46 6.51
CA SER A 77 -29.63 18.53 6.14
C SER A 77 -30.95 18.94 6.80
N ASN A 78 -32.05 18.52 6.20
CA ASN A 78 -33.41 18.80 6.65
C ASN A 78 -34.24 17.50 6.66
N GLY A 79 -33.70 16.45 7.28
CA GLY A 79 -34.40 15.18 7.47
C GLY A 79 -34.44 14.28 6.23
N GLU A 80 -33.51 14.46 5.29
CA GLU A 80 -33.38 13.54 4.15
C GLU A 80 -33.01 12.12 4.61
N LYS A 81 -33.46 11.11 3.85
CA LYS A 81 -33.18 9.70 4.14
C LYS A 81 -31.67 9.43 4.16
N ILE A 82 -30.95 10.02 3.20
CA ILE A 82 -29.51 9.89 3.06
C ILE A 82 -28.87 11.21 3.48
N ILE A 83 -28.01 11.17 4.50
CA ILE A 83 -27.25 12.34 4.94
C ILE A 83 -25.77 12.05 4.69
N SER A 84 -25.11 12.90 3.91
CA SER A 84 -23.66 12.82 3.72
C SER A 84 -22.97 13.95 4.48
N SER A 85 -21.93 13.61 5.24
CA SER A 85 -21.22 14.56 6.09
C SER A 85 -19.72 14.35 6.11
N CYS A 86 -18.96 15.44 6.23
CA CYS A 86 -17.57 15.33 6.64
C CYS A 86 -17.49 15.12 8.16
N VAL A 87 -16.55 14.30 8.60
CA VAL A 87 -16.36 13.93 10.00
C VAL A 87 -16.20 15.14 10.92
N GLN A 88 -15.48 16.17 10.46
CA GLN A 88 -15.26 17.39 11.25
C GLN A 88 -16.55 18.20 11.48
N SER A 89 -17.50 18.14 10.54
CA SER A 89 -18.80 18.81 10.68
C SER A 89 -19.74 18.00 11.57
N MET A 90 -19.82 16.68 11.36
CA MET A 90 -20.72 15.80 12.10
C MET A 90 -20.42 15.81 13.61
N VAL A 91 -19.14 15.72 14.02
CA VAL A 91 -18.75 15.79 15.45
C VAL A 91 -19.30 17.04 16.15
N LYS A 92 -19.42 18.17 15.44
CA LYS A 92 -19.90 19.45 15.99
C LYS A 92 -21.43 19.60 15.99
N ARG A 93 -22.15 18.60 15.48
CA ARG A 93 -23.61 18.65 15.25
C ARG A 93 -24.33 17.42 15.78
N LEU A 94 -23.66 16.59 16.58
CA LEU A 94 -24.22 15.35 17.12
C LEU A 94 -25.54 15.61 17.87
N ASP A 95 -25.59 16.69 18.64
CA ASP A 95 -26.74 17.14 19.42
C ASP A 95 -27.99 17.47 18.60
N LYS A 96 -27.87 17.62 17.28
CA LYS A 96 -29.00 17.88 16.37
C LYS A 96 -29.71 16.62 15.90
N PHE A 97 -29.12 15.46 16.13
CA PHE A 97 -29.66 14.18 15.70
C PHE A 97 -29.94 13.33 16.93
N GLU A 98 -31.01 12.56 16.91
CA GLU A 98 -31.22 11.55 17.96
C GLU A 98 -30.17 10.43 17.84
N LYS A 99 -29.84 9.77 18.94
CA LYS A 99 -28.84 8.69 18.95
C LYS A 99 -29.22 7.54 18.00
N ASN A 100 -30.51 7.23 17.88
CA ASN A 100 -31.07 6.20 17.02
C ASN A 100 -31.52 6.75 15.65
N HIS A 101 -31.15 7.97 15.28
CA HIS A 101 -31.62 8.61 14.05
C HIS A 101 -31.22 7.85 12.78
N PHE A 102 -30.06 7.18 12.80
CA PHE A 102 -29.51 6.45 11.66
C PHE A 102 -29.62 4.94 11.87
N GLU A 103 -30.23 4.22 10.93
CA GLU A 103 -30.20 2.75 10.91
C GLU A 103 -28.83 2.25 10.46
N VAL A 104 -28.23 2.92 9.48
CA VAL A 104 -26.97 2.53 8.86
C VAL A 104 -25.98 3.70 8.85
N ILE A 105 -24.74 3.43 9.25
CA ILE A 105 -23.62 4.35 9.05
C ILE A 105 -22.63 3.75 8.07
N ILE A 106 -22.39 4.45 6.97
CA ILE A 106 -21.36 4.13 5.98
C ILE A 106 -20.13 4.99 6.28
N VAL A 107 -18.98 4.36 6.44
CA VAL A 107 -17.70 5.05 6.66
C VAL A 107 -16.84 4.87 5.41
N ASP A 108 -16.68 5.93 4.61
CA ASP A 108 -15.73 5.91 3.48
C ASP A 108 -14.31 6.18 3.99
N GLU A 109 -13.33 5.54 3.33
CA GLU A 109 -11.94 5.47 3.81
C GLU A 109 -11.85 5.03 5.28
N ALA A 110 -12.52 3.93 5.59
CA ALA A 110 -12.69 3.38 6.94
C ALA A 110 -11.37 3.08 7.69
N HIS A 111 -10.22 3.09 7.00
CA HIS A 111 -8.91 3.04 7.65
C HIS A 111 -8.64 4.24 8.58
N HIS A 112 -9.39 5.33 8.43
CA HIS A 112 -9.36 6.48 9.36
C HIS A 112 -10.26 6.32 10.60
N ALA A 113 -11.13 5.31 10.64
CA ALA A 113 -12.15 5.17 11.68
C ALA A 113 -11.57 5.10 13.11
N ALA A 114 -10.32 4.65 13.27
CA ALA A 114 -9.65 4.61 14.56
C ALA A 114 -9.36 5.99 15.18
N ALA A 115 -9.48 7.09 14.42
CA ALA A 115 -9.27 8.44 14.94
C ALA A 115 -10.34 8.84 15.97
N VAL A 116 -9.96 9.68 16.93
CA VAL A 116 -10.83 10.11 18.04
C VAL A 116 -12.15 10.68 17.53
N THR A 117 -12.12 11.49 16.46
CA THR A 117 -13.32 12.10 15.86
C THR A 117 -14.32 11.06 15.36
N TYR A 118 -13.87 9.99 14.71
CA TYR A 118 -14.73 8.90 14.28
C TYR A 118 -15.27 8.13 15.48
N LYS A 119 -14.42 7.79 16.47
CA LYS A 119 -14.85 7.13 17.71
C LYS A 119 -15.93 7.94 18.44
N THR A 120 -15.82 9.27 18.46
CA THR A 120 -16.85 10.16 19.03
C THR A 120 -18.18 10.07 18.30
N ILE A 121 -18.19 10.11 16.96
CA ILE A 121 -19.43 9.98 16.18
C ILE A 121 -20.06 8.60 16.37
N LEU A 122 -19.26 7.54 16.19
CA LEU A 122 -19.73 6.16 16.25
C LEU A 122 -20.15 5.74 17.66
N GLY A 123 -19.60 6.38 18.71
CA GLY A 123 -20.02 6.17 20.09
C GLY A 123 -21.25 6.99 20.50
N TYR A 124 -21.61 8.02 19.74
CA TYR A 124 -22.82 8.82 19.99
C TYR A 124 -24.08 8.13 19.44
N PHE A 125 -24.01 7.68 18.19
CA PHE A 125 -25.12 7.01 17.51
C PHE A 125 -25.23 5.54 17.90
N THR A 126 -26.44 4.98 17.80
CA THR A 126 -26.77 3.58 18.03
C THR A 126 -27.35 2.94 16.76
N PRO A 127 -26.58 2.87 15.66
CA PRO A 127 -27.06 2.28 14.41
C PRO A 127 -27.17 0.77 14.50
N LYS A 128 -28.04 0.18 13.68
CA LYS A 128 -28.13 -1.28 13.52
C LYS A 128 -26.93 -1.83 12.74
N TYR A 129 -26.41 -1.06 11.79
CA TYR A 129 -25.27 -1.44 10.96
C TYR A 129 -24.23 -0.33 10.80
N ILE A 130 -22.95 -0.70 10.83
CA ILE A 130 -21.83 0.17 10.46
C ILE A 130 -21.03 -0.54 9.36
N PHE A 131 -20.99 0.03 8.17
CA PHE A 131 -20.24 -0.51 7.03
C PHE A 131 -19.07 0.39 6.67
N GLY A 132 -17.85 -0.09 6.89
CA GLY A 132 -16.64 0.62 6.50
C GLY A 132 -16.18 0.20 5.12
N PHE A 133 -16.01 1.15 4.20
CA PHE A 133 -15.42 0.89 2.87
C PHE A 133 -14.00 1.45 2.84
N THR A 134 -13.03 0.63 2.41
CA THR A 134 -11.64 1.07 2.26
C THR A 134 -10.94 0.28 1.17
N ALA A 135 -9.99 0.91 0.48
CA ALA A 135 -9.10 0.18 -0.43
C ALA A 135 -7.94 -0.51 0.32
N THR A 136 -7.66 -0.02 1.53
CA THR A 136 -6.51 -0.43 2.34
C THR A 136 -6.94 -0.60 3.79
N PRO A 137 -7.15 -1.83 4.27
CA PRO A 137 -7.47 -2.07 5.67
C PRO A 137 -6.24 -1.85 6.57
N ASN A 138 -5.02 -1.96 6.05
CA ASN A 138 -3.81 -1.79 6.84
C ASN A 138 -3.46 -0.30 7.01
N ARG A 139 -3.54 0.19 8.25
CA ARG A 139 -2.96 1.47 8.64
C ARG A 139 -1.52 1.23 9.11
N GLY A 140 -0.54 1.96 8.56
CA GLY A 140 0.87 1.88 8.97
C GLY A 140 1.12 2.10 10.47
N ASP A 141 0.16 2.70 11.18
CA ASP A 141 0.24 3.05 12.60
C ASP A 141 -0.24 1.95 13.59
N ARG A 142 -0.60 0.74 13.13
CA ARG A 142 -0.93 -0.43 14.00
C ARG A 142 -2.05 -0.25 15.04
N VAL A 143 -2.80 0.85 15.00
CA VAL A 143 -4.04 0.96 15.79
C VAL A 143 -5.07 0.04 15.14
N LYS A 144 -5.48 -1.00 15.86
CA LYS A 144 -6.32 -2.07 15.34
C LYS A 144 -7.68 -1.50 14.95
N ILE A 145 -8.00 -1.55 13.66
CA ILE A 145 -9.37 -1.32 13.12
C ILE A 145 -10.39 -2.24 13.83
N ASN A 146 -9.91 -3.33 14.44
CA ASN A 146 -10.65 -4.27 15.30
C ASN A 146 -11.41 -3.61 16.46
N ASP A 147 -11.01 -2.41 16.92
CA ASP A 147 -11.77 -1.70 17.96
C ASP A 147 -13.17 -1.29 17.48
N ILE A 148 -13.37 -1.18 16.16
CA ILE A 148 -14.59 -0.61 15.57
C ILE A 148 -15.33 -1.64 14.72
N PHE A 149 -14.62 -2.45 13.93
CA PHE A 149 -15.23 -3.43 13.03
C PHE A 149 -14.95 -4.86 13.50
N LYS A 150 -16.00 -5.69 13.53
CA LYS A 150 -15.95 -7.09 13.98
C LYS A 150 -15.11 -7.97 13.05
N SER A 151 -15.29 -7.82 11.74
CA SER A 151 -14.63 -8.63 10.72
C SER A 151 -14.66 -7.95 9.35
N ILE A 152 -13.81 -8.44 8.43
CA ILE A 152 -13.89 -8.14 7.00
C ILE A 152 -14.85 -9.14 6.37
N ILE A 153 -15.95 -8.67 5.80
CA ILE A 153 -16.99 -9.55 5.21
C ILE A 153 -16.84 -9.71 3.70
N PHE A 154 -16.12 -8.80 3.05
CA PHE A 154 -15.86 -8.86 1.61
C PHE A 154 -14.49 -8.27 1.28
N LYS A 155 -13.78 -8.90 0.34
CA LYS A 155 -12.45 -8.47 -0.11
C LYS A 155 -12.34 -8.57 -1.63
N LYS A 156 -12.12 -7.43 -2.26
CA LYS A 156 -11.76 -7.28 -3.67
C LYS A 156 -10.63 -6.28 -3.82
N ASP A 157 -9.40 -6.77 -3.72
CA ASP A 157 -8.19 -5.95 -3.79
C ASP A 157 -7.78 -5.65 -5.24
N LEU A 158 -6.69 -4.90 -5.39
CA LEU A 158 -6.15 -4.51 -6.70
C LEU A 158 -5.73 -5.74 -7.51
N ARG A 159 -5.09 -6.73 -6.87
CA ARG A 159 -4.66 -7.98 -7.50
C ARG A 159 -5.82 -8.74 -8.13
N SER A 160 -6.90 -8.96 -7.38
CA SER A 160 -8.12 -9.62 -7.89
C SER A 160 -8.81 -8.77 -8.96
N GLY A 161 -8.90 -7.45 -8.77
CA GLY A 161 -9.48 -6.53 -9.75
C GLY A 161 -8.79 -6.56 -11.11
N ILE A 162 -7.45 -6.67 -11.15
CA ILE A 162 -6.69 -6.79 -12.39
C ILE A 162 -6.83 -8.20 -12.99
N LYS A 163 -6.61 -9.26 -12.20
CA LYS A 163 -6.70 -10.66 -12.69
C LYS A 163 -8.05 -11.02 -13.29
N GLU A 164 -9.13 -10.48 -12.72
CA GLU A 164 -10.49 -10.70 -13.22
C GLU A 164 -10.92 -9.66 -14.27
N ASN A 165 -9.97 -8.87 -14.77
CA ASN A 165 -10.17 -7.96 -15.89
C ASN A 165 -11.21 -6.84 -15.60
N PHE A 166 -11.40 -6.47 -14.33
CA PHE A 166 -12.22 -5.32 -13.92
C PHE A 166 -11.43 -4.01 -13.86
N LEU A 167 -10.11 -4.12 -13.73
CA LEU A 167 -9.13 -3.05 -13.79
C LEU A 167 -8.19 -3.29 -14.98
N SER A 168 -7.45 -2.25 -15.39
CA SER A 168 -6.41 -2.37 -16.42
C SER A 168 -5.16 -3.00 -15.82
N ASP A 169 -4.40 -3.74 -16.63
CA ASP A 169 -3.07 -4.20 -16.25
C ASP A 169 -2.11 -3.02 -16.05
N ILE A 170 -0.98 -3.29 -15.39
CA ILE A 170 0.02 -2.28 -15.06
C ILE A 170 1.38 -2.76 -15.57
N THR A 171 2.05 -1.91 -16.34
CA THR A 171 3.47 -2.05 -16.68
C THR A 171 4.24 -1.04 -15.84
N CYS A 172 5.24 -1.52 -15.10
CA CYS A 172 5.96 -0.78 -14.08
C CYS A 172 7.38 -0.46 -14.56
N LYS A 173 7.81 0.78 -14.35
CA LYS A 173 9.16 1.26 -14.64
C LYS A 173 9.71 2.01 -13.44
N ARG A 174 10.95 1.73 -13.07
CA ARG A 174 11.65 2.40 -11.97
C ARG A 174 12.71 3.33 -12.53
N ILE A 175 12.72 4.58 -12.09
CA ILE A 175 13.68 5.59 -12.56
C ILE A 175 14.32 6.25 -11.34
N ASN A 176 15.64 6.08 -11.21
CA ASN A 176 16.39 6.77 -10.17
C ASN A 176 16.61 8.23 -10.58
N ILE A 177 16.00 9.15 -9.83
CA ILE A 177 16.06 10.60 -10.05
C ILE A 177 17.10 11.29 -9.15
N GLY A 178 17.94 10.52 -8.45
CA GLY A 178 19.16 11.01 -7.82
C GLY A 178 19.00 11.76 -6.49
N TYR A 179 17.78 11.91 -5.95
CA TYR A 179 17.59 12.47 -4.61
C TYR A 179 18.12 11.53 -3.51
N SER A 180 18.41 12.07 -2.32
CA SER A 180 18.86 11.31 -1.16
C SER A 180 18.04 11.65 0.09
N LEU A 181 17.40 10.67 0.70
CA LEU A 181 16.61 10.83 1.94
C LEU A 181 17.39 10.40 3.20
N LYS A 182 18.72 10.41 3.14
CA LYS A 182 19.57 10.01 4.27
C LYS A 182 19.39 10.98 5.44
N GLY A 183 18.92 10.47 6.59
CA GLY A 183 18.83 11.24 7.84
C GLY A 183 17.46 11.87 8.15
N ILE A 184 16.45 11.69 7.29
CA ILE A 184 15.09 12.19 7.55
C ILE A 184 14.46 11.42 8.74
N LYS A 185 13.93 12.18 9.72
CA LYS A 185 13.24 11.63 10.90
C LYS A 185 11.73 11.55 10.68
N ARG A 186 11.11 10.51 11.24
CA ARG A 186 9.66 10.22 11.13
C ARG A 186 8.81 11.23 11.88
N LYS A 187 7.60 11.52 11.37
CA LYS A 187 6.53 12.19 12.13
C LYS A 187 5.17 11.60 11.74
N LYS A 188 4.51 10.90 12.68
CA LYS A 188 3.16 10.30 12.53
C LYS A 188 2.93 9.53 11.20
N GLY A 189 3.77 8.53 10.90
CA GLY A 189 3.47 7.52 9.89
C GLY A 189 3.68 7.90 8.41
N ASP A 190 4.07 9.14 8.10
CA ASP A 190 4.58 9.55 6.77
C ASP A 190 5.84 10.43 6.96
N LEU A 191 6.53 10.73 5.86
CA LEU A 191 7.68 11.63 5.83
C LEU A 191 7.20 13.09 5.89
N ASP A 192 7.90 13.95 6.63
CA ASP A 192 7.52 15.37 6.75
C ASP A 192 7.58 16.03 5.36
N ALA A 193 6.43 16.51 4.86
CA ALA A 193 6.32 17.08 3.52
C ALA A 193 7.26 18.28 3.29
N LYS A 194 7.68 18.98 4.35
CA LYS A 194 8.65 20.06 4.24
C LYS A 194 10.07 19.51 4.07
N MET A 195 10.45 18.51 4.88
CA MET A 195 11.77 17.86 4.75
C MET A 195 11.91 17.09 3.43
N LEU A 196 10.82 16.49 2.95
CA LEU A 196 10.77 15.86 1.64
C LEU A 196 11.00 16.88 0.52
N ASP A 197 10.40 18.06 0.62
CA ASP A 197 10.59 19.12 -0.38
C ASP A 197 12.06 19.53 -0.47
N ASP A 198 12.70 19.79 0.68
CA ASP A 198 14.10 20.24 0.71
C ASP A 198 15.08 19.23 0.04
N GLU A 199 14.80 17.92 0.13
CA GLU A 199 15.68 16.87 -0.42
C GLU A 199 15.30 16.41 -1.84
N VAL A 200 14.00 16.45 -2.19
CA VAL A 200 13.50 15.90 -3.47
C VAL A 200 13.31 17.00 -4.52
N ASN A 201 12.91 18.21 -4.11
CA ASN A 201 12.63 19.33 -5.01
C ASN A 201 13.93 20.07 -5.36
N ILE A 202 14.89 19.33 -5.92
CA ILE A 202 16.15 19.84 -6.46
C ILE A 202 16.05 19.87 -7.99
N ASP A 203 16.70 20.84 -8.63
CA ASP A 203 16.57 21.05 -10.08
C ASP A 203 16.93 19.81 -10.91
N SER A 204 17.99 19.08 -10.53
CA SER A 204 18.39 17.85 -11.20
C SER A 204 17.36 16.72 -11.09
N ALA A 205 16.66 16.61 -9.95
CA ALA A 205 15.61 15.61 -9.77
C ALA A 205 14.36 15.99 -10.56
N ASN A 206 13.99 17.27 -10.58
CA ASN A 206 12.88 17.78 -11.39
C ASN A 206 13.14 17.61 -12.89
N GLU A 207 14.38 17.82 -13.34
CA GLU A 207 14.81 17.55 -14.71
C GLU A 207 14.68 16.05 -15.03
N ALA A 208 15.15 15.17 -14.14
CA ALA A 208 15.02 13.72 -14.33
C ALA A 208 13.56 13.24 -14.35
N ILE A 209 12.65 13.88 -13.60
CA ILE A 209 11.20 13.63 -13.68
C ILE A 209 10.65 14.06 -15.04
N ALA A 210 11.07 15.21 -15.56
CA ALA A 210 10.66 15.67 -16.88
C ALA A 210 11.20 14.76 -17.99
N GLU A 211 12.48 14.36 -17.92
CA GLU A 211 13.07 13.37 -18.83
C GLU A 211 12.33 12.03 -18.78
N ALA A 212 11.97 11.55 -17.58
CA ALA A 212 11.16 10.35 -17.41
C ALA A 212 9.81 10.46 -18.14
N TYR A 213 9.16 11.63 -18.05
CA TYR A 213 7.94 11.90 -18.81
C TYR A 213 8.20 11.87 -20.32
N PHE A 214 9.15 12.64 -20.83
CA PHE A 214 9.39 12.73 -22.29
C PHE A 214 9.85 11.41 -22.92
N ASN A 215 10.64 10.61 -22.21
CA ASN A 215 11.22 9.38 -22.74
C ASN A 215 10.27 8.18 -22.67
N HIS A 216 9.30 8.20 -21.75
CA HIS A 216 8.53 7.00 -21.44
C HIS A 216 7.03 7.19 -21.36
N ALA A 217 6.53 8.38 -21.02
CA ALA A 217 5.09 8.56 -20.81
C ALA A 217 4.32 8.35 -22.11
N ILE A 218 3.20 7.64 -21.98
CA ILE A 218 2.26 7.36 -23.06
C ILE A 218 0.96 8.06 -22.74
N GLY A 219 0.46 8.82 -23.71
CA GLY A 219 -0.85 9.44 -23.66
C GLY A 219 -1.05 10.38 -22.46
N ARG A 220 -2.24 10.34 -21.86
CA ARG A 220 -2.60 11.24 -20.76
C ARG A 220 -1.89 10.83 -19.46
N THR A 221 -1.20 11.80 -18.88
CA THR A 221 -0.30 11.56 -17.73
C THR A 221 -0.77 12.29 -16.48
N LEU A 222 -0.74 11.58 -15.35
CA LEU A 222 -0.95 12.15 -14.02
C LEU A 222 0.33 12.02 -13.18
N ILE A 223 0.89 13.15 -12.76
CA ILE A 223 2.11 13.21 -11.95
C ILE A 223 1.73 13.56 -10.52
N PHE A 224 2.22 12.82 -9.53
CA PHE A 224 1.97 13.09 -8.11
C PHE A 224 3.20 13.75 -7.46
N GLY A 225 3.07 15.03 -7.11
CA GLY A 225 4.13 15.79 -6.44
C GLY A 225 3.96 15.88 -4.91
N ILE A 226 4.96 16.44 -4.23
CA ILE A 226 5.00 16.54 -2.76
C ILE A 226 4.10 17.67 -2.25
N ASN A 227 4.35 18.88 -2.74
CA ASN A 227 3.66 20.10 -2.38
C ASN A 227 3.49 21.00 -3.62
N VAL A 228 2.87 22.17 -3.45
CA VAL A 228 2.61 23.09 -4.57
C VAL A 228 3.90 23.56 -5.22
N ASN A 229 4.91 23.94 -4.43
CA ASN A 229 6.19 24.44 -4.93
C ASN A 229 6.90 23.39 -5.81
N HIS A 230 6.97 22.14 -5.34
CA HIS A 230 7.51 21.03 -6.13
C HIS A 230 6.72 20.80 -7.42
N CYS A 231 5.38 20.86 -7.37
CA CYS A 231 4.55 20.68 -8.56
C CYS A 231 4.77 21.78 -9.60
N GLU A 232 4.91 23.05 -9.16
CA GLU A 232 5.21 24.18 -10.06
C GLU A 232 6.62 24.06 -10.66
N ASN A 233 7.60 23.58 -9.89
CA ASN A 233 8.95 23.35 -10.39
C ASN A 233 9.01 22.24 -11.45
N ILE A 234 8.28 21.14 -11.26
CA ILE A 234 8.12 20.11 -12.30
C ILE A 234 7.38 20.71 -13.51
N ALA A 235 6.33 21.48 -13.28
CA ALA A 235 5.53 22.08 -14.36
C ALA A 235 6.37 23.01 -15.25
N ALA A 236 7.30 23.76 -14.65
CA ALA A 236 8.24 24.60 -15.40
C ALA A 236 9.14 23.82 -16.37
N LYS A 237 9.34 22.52 -16.13
CA LYS A 237 10.14 21.61 -16.98
C LYS A 237 9.30 20.82 -17.98
N ILE A 238 7.97 20.76 -17.80
CA ILE A 238 7.05 20.04 -18.67
C ILE A 238 6.05 21.04 -19.29
N PRO A 239 6.28 21.52 -20.52
CA PRO A 239 5.38 22.44 -21.20
C PRO A 239 3.97 21.86 -21.30
N GLU A 240 2.96 22.75 -21.27
CA GLU A 240 1.53 22.41 -21.35
C GLU A 240 0.99 21.55 -20.18
N SER A 241 1.79 21.32 -19.14
CA SER A 241 1.32 20.71 -17.90
C SER A 241 0.50 21.70 -17.07
N VAL A 242 -0.48 21.17 -16.33
CA VAL A 242 -1.33 21.97 -15.44
C VAL A 242 -1.23 21.45 -14.01
N VAL A 243 -0.84 22.34 -13.09
CA VAL A 243 -0.78 22.06 -11.66
C VAL A 243 -2.17 22.16 -11.04
N VAL A 244 -2.57 21.14 -10.28
CA VAL A 244 -3.79 21.14 -9.49
C VAL A 244 -3.45 21.06 -8.01
N SER A 245 -3.79 22.14 -7.30
CA SER A 245 -3.54 22.33 -5.86
C SER A 245 -4.77 22.85 -5.13
N ALA A 246 -4.70 22.95 -3.79
CA ALA A 246 -5.89 23.18 -2.96
C ALA A 246 -6.50 24.56 -3.29
N LYS A 247 -5.65 25.45 -3.81
CA LYS A 247 -5.97 26.81 -4.25
C LYS A 247 -6.55 26.87 -5.66
N THR A 248 -6.47 25.80 -6.45
CA THR A 248 -6.96 25.77 -7.83
C THR A 248 -8.48 25.94 -7.85
N LYS A 249 -8.93 27.06 -8.43
CA LYS A 249 -10.34 27.35 -8.75
C LYS A 249 -10.72 26.57 -10.02
N ASN A 250 -12.01 26.27 -10.22
CA ASN A 250 -12.53 25.60 -11.42
C ASN A 250 -11.94 24.21 -11.74
N ARG A 251 -11.73 23.39 -10.70
CA ARG A 251 -11.20 22.02 -10.85
C ARG A 251 -11.99 21.18 -11.86
N SER A 252 -13.32 21.34 -11.90
CA SER A 252 -14.20 20.63 -12.84
C SER A 252 -13.84 20.91 -14.30
N GLU A 253 -13.56 22.17 -14.65
CA GLU A 253 -13.19 22.54 -16.01
C GLU A 253 -11.84 21.94 -16.41
N ILE A 254 -10.86 21.94 -15.51
CA ILE A 254 -9.55 21.32 -15.75
C ILE A 254 -9.70 19.81 -15.97
N ILE A 255 -10.54 19.14 -15.16
CA ILE A 255 -10.85 17.72 -15.32
C ILE A 255 -11.53 17.48 -16.68
N ASP A 256 -12.47 18.31 -17.07
CA ASP A 256 -13.17 18.19 -18.36
C ASP A 256 -12.20 18.35 -19.53
N LYS A 257 -11.32 19.36 -19.49
CA LYS A 257 -10.28 19.59 -20.52
C LYS A 257 -9.29 18.43 -20.60
N PHE A 258 -8.86 17.90 -19.45
CA PHE A 258 -8.00 16.72 -19.40
C PHE A 258 -8.69 15.47 -19.95
N THR A 259 -9.97 15.26 -19.60
CA THR A 259 -10.78 14.16 -20.12
C THR A 259 -10.93 14.27 -21.64
N LYS A 260 -11.18 15.47 -22.17
CA LYS A 260 -11.24 15.75 -23.61
C LYS A 260 -9.88 15.66 -24.32
N GLY A 261 -8.77 15.63 -23.58
CA GLY A 261 -7.41 15.57 -24.15
C GLY A 261 -6.82 16.92 -24.54
N GLU A 262 -7.47 18.02 -24.17
CA GLU A 262 -6.93 19.38 -24.34
C GLU A 262 -5.74 19.62 -23.41
N ILE A 263 -5.72 18.94 -22.26
CA ILE A 263 -4.59 18.89 -21.34
C ILE A 263 -4.02 17.47 -21.38
N LYS A 264 -2.71 17.34 -21.62
CA LYS A 264 -2.03 16.03 -21.67
C LYS A 264 -1.43 15.62 -20.33
N VAL A 265 -1.03 16.58 -19.51
CA VAL A 265 -0.34 16.34 -18.24
C VAL A 265 -1.00 17.12 -17.10
N LEU A 266 -1.42 16.40 -16.06
CA LEU A 266 -1.84 16.99 -14.79
C LEU A 266 -0.81 16.69 -13.72
N ILE A 267 -0.37 17.72 -13.01
CA ILE A 267 0.53 17.59 -11.85
C ILE A 267 -0.30 17.84 -10.59
N ASN A 268 -0.56 16.76 -9.85
CA ASN A 268 -1.44 16.75 -8.71
C ASN A 268 -0.67 16.97 -7.40
N CYS A 269 -1.05 18.02 -6.67
CA CYS A 269 -0.61 18.28 -5.31
C CYS A 269 -1.70 17.84 -4.30
N MET A 270 -1.72 16.55 -3.97
CA MET A 270 -2.51 15.98 -2.85
C MET A 270 -4.04 16.11 -2.91
N ILE A 271 -4.62 16.35 -4.10
CA ILE A 271 -6.08 16.59 -4.25
C ILE A 271 -6.77 15.48 -4.99
N PHE A 272 -6.21 15.05 -6.12
CA PHE A 272 -6.70 13.89 -6.87
C PHE A 272 -6.28 12.57 -6.24
N THR A 273 -6.04 12.56 -4.93
CA THR A 273 -5.87 11.32 -4.20
C THR A 273 -7.22 10.60 -4.04
N GLU A 274 -8.37 11.30 -4.11
CA GLU A 274 -9.72 10.73 -3.89
C GLU A 274 -10.81 11.34 -4.81
N GLY A 275 -11.67 10.50 -5.40
CA GLY A 275 -12.98 10.94 -5.93
C GLY A 275 -13.08 11.49 -7.37
N THR A 276 -12.00 11.64 -8.12
CA THR A 276 -12.08 12.10 -9.52
C THR A 276 -12.18 10.93 -10.50
N ASP A 277 -13.17 11.00 -11.39
CA ASP A 277 -13.46 9.97 -12.39
C ASP A 277 -12.85 10.35 -13.74
N ILE A 278 -11.58 10.01 -13.92
CA ILE A 278 -10.88 10.20 -15.20
C ILE A 278 -10.44 8.80 -15.65
N PRO A 279 -11.21 8.13 -16.52
CA PRO A 279 -10.87 6.79 -16.98
C PRO A 279 -9.66 6.78 -17.91
N LEU A 280 -9.41 7.88 -18.62
CA LEU A 280 -8.39 7.99 -19.66
C LEU A 280 -7.05 8.48 -19.09
N ILE A 281 -6.53 7.81 -18.07
CA ILE A 281 -5.14 7.98 -17.60
C ILE A 281 -4.36 6.77 -18.08
N GLU A 282 -3.33 7.01 -18.88
CA GLU A 282 -2.48 5.98 -19.48
C GLU A 282 -1.13 5.91 -18.78
N THR A 283 -0.65 7.03 -18.24
CA THR A 283 0.60 7.07 -17.45
C THR A 283 0.38 7.70 -16.08
N ILE A 284 0.92 7.07 -15.05
CA ILE A 284 1.09 7.65 -13.72
C ILE A 284 2.57 7.77 -13.40
N ILE A 285 2.99 8.97 -12.98
CA ILE A 285 4.35 9.21 -12.48
C ILE A 285 4.27 9.54 -10.99
N ILE A 286 4.93 8.73 -10.16
CA ILE A 286 5.04 8.95 -8.72
C ILE A 286 6.34 9.71 -8.44
N ALA A 287 6.24 11.05 -8.39
CA ALA A 287 7.36 11.95 -8.06
C ALA A 287 7.45 12.26 -6.55
N ARG A 288 6.65 11.58 -5.73
CA ARG A 288 6.60 11.74 -4.27
C ARG A 288 7.00 10.43 -3.58
N PRO A 289 8.11 10.41 -2.84
CA PRO A 289 8.42 9.29 -1.95
C PRO A 289 7.37 9.18 -0.85
N THR A 290 6.86 7.97 -0.58
CA THR A 290 5.91 7.72 0.51
C THR A 290 6.10 6.34 1.12
N GLU A 291 5.97 6.23 2.44
CA GLU A 291 5.89 4.93 3.15
C GLU A 291 4.42 4.47 3.33
N ASN A 292 3.46 5.29 2.91
CA ASN A 292 2.04 5.02 3.10
C ASN A 292 1.47 4.22 1.92
N GLU A 293 1.33 2.90 2.13
CA GLU A 293 0.77 1.96 1.15
C GLU A 293 -0.66 2.35 0.70
N SER A 294 -1.46 2.95 1.59
CA SER A 294 -2.80 3.44 1.26
C SER A 294 -2.75 4.55 0.24
N LEU A 295 -1.95 5.58 0.52
CA LEU A 295 -1.77 6.71 -0.38
C LEU A 295 -1.24 6.23 -1.73
N TYR A 296 -0.22 5.36 -1.73
CA TYR A 296 0.35 4.80 -2.95
C TYR A 296 -0.68 4.01 -3.78
N THR A 297 -1.42 3.10 -3.15
CA THR A 297 -2.49 2.32 -3.81
C THR A 297 -3.60 3.21 -4.36
N GLN A 298 -3.97 4.27 -3.64
CA GLN A 298 -4.94 5.26 -4.10
C GLN A 298 -4.43 6.03 -5.33
N MET A 299 -3.16 6.46 -5.33
CA MET A 299 -2.53 7.17 -6.46
C MET A 299 -2.56 6.30 -7.71
N VAL A 300 -1.99 5.09 -7.64
CA VAL A 300 -1.97 4.14 -8.76
C VAL A 300 -3.39 3.79 -9.20
N GLY A 301 -4.30 3.57 -8.25
CA GLY A 301 -5.70 3.24 -8.50
C GLY A 301 -6.47 4.26 -9.34
N ARG A 302 -6.01 5.52 -9.43
CA ARG A 302 -6.61 6.54 -10.32
C ARG A 302 -6.47 6.15 -11.79
N GLY A 303 -5.38 5.48 -12.13
CA GLY A 303 -5.04 5.06 -13.49
C GLY A 303 -5.42 3.61 -13.79
N LEU A 304 -6.23 2.92 -12.98
CA LEU A 304 -6.57 1.51 -13.24
C LEU A 304 -7.92 1.29 -13.92
N ARG A 305 -8.68 2.36 -14.12
CA ARG A 305 -9.94 2.27 -14.87
C ARG A 305 -9.66 1.90 -16.32
N LYS A 306 -10.53 1.04 -16.84
CA LYS A 306 -10.50 0.62 -18.24
C LYS A 306 -11.04 1.70 -19.16
N HIS A 307 -10.49 1.74 -20.36
CA HIS A 307 -10.97 2.57 -21.46
C HIS A 307 -10.71 1.85 -22.79
N ALA A 308 -11.52 2.11 -23.83
CA ALA A 308 -11.36 1.44 -25.13
C ALA A 308 -9.98 1.74 -25.76
N ASP A 309 -9.54 2.99 -25.67
CA ASP A 309 -8.25 3.44 -26.20
C ASP A 309 -7.06 3.16 -25.27
N LYS A 310 -7.25 2.34 -24.23
CA LYS A 310 -6.23 2.06 -23.23
C LYS A 310 -6.04 0.57 -23.04
N GLU A 311 -4.84 0.10 -23.37
CA GLU A 311 -4.45 -1.29 -23.17
C GLU A 311 -4.03 -1.54 -21.72
N LYS A 312 -3.01 -0.82 -21.23
CA LYS A 312 -2.44 -0.94 -19.89
C LYS A 312 -2.17 0.43 -19.26
N LEU A 313 -1.99 0.47 -17.95
CA LEU A 313 -1.44 1.61 -17.24
C LEU A 313 0.09 1.51 -17.24
N LEU A 314 0.79 2.55 -17.68
CA LEU A 314 2.21 2.72 -17.40
C LEU A 314 2.39 3.41 -16.04
N LEU A 315 3.08 2.73 -15.12
CA LEU A 315 3.43 3.26 -13.80
C LEU A 315 4.93 3.53 -13.75
N ILE A 316 5.31 4.80 -13.60
CA ILE A 316 6.69 5.24 -13.46
C ILE A 316 6.93 5.63 -12.00
N ASP A 317 7.72 4.84 -11.28
CA ASP A 317 8.18 5.17 -9.93
C ASP A 317 9.49 5.95 -9.99
N CYS A 318 9.45 7.23 -9.62
CA CYS A 318 10.65 8.04 -9.44
C CYS A 318 11.23 7.78 -8.06
N VAL A 319 12.37 7.10 -8.02
CA VAL A 319 13.03 6.66 -6.79
C VAL A 319 14.36 7.37 -6.59
N GLY A 320 14.90 7.28 -5.38
CA GLY A 320 16.18 7.85 -5.02
C GLY A 320 16.81 7.03 -3.89
N VAL A 321 17.91 7.53 -3.34
CA VAL A 321 18.64 6.81 -2.30
C VAL A 321 17.92 7.01 -0.96
N SER A 322 17.53 5.91 -0.31
CA SER A 322 17.00 5.95 1.05
C SER A 322 17.68 4.93 1.95
N GLU A 323 18.03 5.32 3.17
CA GLU A 323 18.53 4.40 4.20
C GLU A 323 17.50 4.27 5.33
N ASN A 324 17.07 3.04 5.62
CA ASN A 324 16.12 2.70 6.69
C ASN A 324 14.67 3.22 6.52
N LEU A 325 14.28 3.61 5.30
CA LEU A 325 12.89 3.91 4.93
C LEU A 325 12.32 2.78 4.08
N ASN A 326 11.06 2.40 4.32
CA ASN A 326 10.34 1.41 3.52
C ASN A 326 9.44 2.15 2.53
N LEU A 327 10.04 2.76 1.51
CA LEU A 327 9.29 3.47 0.48
C LEU A 327 8.42 2.51 -0.34
N CYS A 328 7.20 2.93 -0.61
CA CYS A 328 6.29 2.23 -1.52
C CYS A 328 6.83 2.29 -2.95
N SER A 329 6.64 1.19 -3.67
CA SER A 329 6.93 1.06 -5.10
C SER A 329 5.96 0.07 -5.73
N ALA A 330 6.01 -0.13 -7.03
CA ALA A 330 5.07 -1.00 -7.72
C ALA A 330 4.93 -2.40 -7.11
N PRO A 331 6.01 -3.08 -6.67
CA PRO A 331 5.90 -4.37 -5.95
C PRO A 331 5.04 -4.30 -4.67
N THR A 332 5.01 -3.16 -3.99
CA THR A 332 4.20 -2.94 -2.78
C THR A 332 2.70 -3.10 -3.07
N LEU A 333 2.24 -2.87 -4.31
CA LEU A 333 0.85 -3.11 -4.73
C LEU A 333 0.44 -4.59 -4.63
N LEU A 334 1.41 -5.50 -4.77
CA LEU A 334 1.23 -6.94 -4.59
C LEU A 334 1.54 -7.41 -3.16
N GLY A 335 1.84 -6.48 -2.25
CA GLY A 335 2.31 -6.78 -0.91
C GLY A 335 3.75 -7.31 -0.87
N LEU A 336 4.50 -7.13 -1.96
CA LEU A 336 5.91 -7.52 -2.08
C LEU A 336 6.81 -6.40 -1.54
N ASN A 337 7.95 -6.80 -1.01
CA ASN A 337 8.93 -5.88 -0.45
C ASN A 337 10.30 -6.04 -1.12
N MET A 338 10.98 -4.91 -1.35
CA MET A 338 12.26 -4.85 -2.04
C MET A 338 13.50 -4.87 -1.13
N ASN A 339 13.33 -4.98 0.19
CA ASN A 339 14.45 -4.86 1.14
C ASN A 339 15.50 -5.98 0.97
N SER A 340 15.14 -7.09 0.31
CA SER A 340 16.05 -8.19 -0.03
C SER A 340 16.77 -8.00 -1.36
N VAL A 341 16.40 -7.00 -2.18
CA VAL A 341 17.04 -6.73 -3.46
C VAL A 341 18.21 -5.77 -3.26
N PRO A 342 19.42 -6.07 -3.75
CA PRO A 342 20.54 -5.14 -3.71
C PRO A 342 20.27 -3.85 -4.52
N ALA A 343 20.75 -2.71 -4.03
CA ALA A 343 20.52 -1.39 -4.65
C ALA A 343 20.97 -1.30 -6.12
N ASP A 344 22.03 -2.00 -6.51
CA ASP A 344 22.55 -2.06 -7.88
C ASP A 344 21.67 -2.87 -8.84
N ARG A 345 20.75 -3.69 -8.31
CA ARG A 345 19.83 -4.55 -9.07
C ARG A 345 18.40 -4.05 -9.08
N GLU A 346 18.06 -3.04 -8.29
CA GLU A 346 16.69 -2.52 -8.20
C GLU A 346 16.14 -2.01 -9.53
N ASN A 347 16.99 -1.44 -10.39
CA ASN A 347 16.57 -0.92 -11.71
C ASN A 347 16.24 -2.03 -12.72
N LEU A 348 16.62 -3.30 -12.43
CA LEU A 348 16.26 -4.45 -13.27
C LEU A 348 14.82 -4.92 -13.00
N ILE A 349 14.19 -4.42 -11.94
CA ILE A 349 12.81 -4.73 -11.56
C ILE A 349 11.85 -3.80 -12.30
N GLU A 350 11.67 -4.06 -13.60
CA GLU A 350 10.69 -3.40 -14.48
C GLU A 350 9.90 -4.44 -15.30
N GLY A 351 8.75 -4.05 -15.84
CA GLY A 351 7.87 -4.94 -16.62
C GLY A 351 6.45 -5.02 -16.07
N ASP A 352 5.69 -6.02 -16.47
CA ASP A 352 4.30 -6.19 -16.02
C ASP A 352 4.25 -6.50 -14.51
N LEU A 353 3.27 -5.92 -13.81
CA LEU A 353 3.20 -5.96 -12.34
C LEU A 353 3.28 -7.39 -11.78
N PHE A 354 2.62 -8.37 -12.41
CA PHE A 354 2.62 -9.76 -11.93
C PHE A 354 3.90 -10.54 -12.24
N GLU A 355 4.76 -10.05 -13.13
CA GLU A 355 6.08 -10.63 -13.40
C GLU A 355 7.13 -10.13 -12.39
N LEU A 356 6.86 -9.02 -11.69
CA LEU A 356 7.80 -8.47 -10.72
C LEU A 356 8.09 -9.42 -9.57
N GLU A 357 7.14 -10.29 -9.20
CA GLU A 357 7.32 -11.29 -8.13
C GLU A 357 8.50 -12.22 -8.47
N GLU A 358 8.49 -12.80 -9.66
CA GLU A 358 9.57 -13.69 -10.15
C GLU A 358 10.90 -12.93 -10.31
N LYS A 359 10.88 -11.71 -10.86
CA LYS A 359 12.09 -10.90 -11.03
C LYS A 359 12.73 -10.53 -9.69
N ILE A 360 11.92 -10.17 -8.68
CA ILE A 360 12.43 -9.86 -7.34
C ILE A 360 13.02 -11.11 -6.70
N GLU A 361 12.37 -12.26 -6.83
CA GLU A 361 12.93 -13.52 -6.33
C GLU A 361 14.29 -13.81 -6.97
N LEU A 362 14.38 -13.73 -8.31
CA LEU A 362 15.62 -13.94 -9.06
C LEU A 362 16.73 -12.97 -8.63
N GLU A 363 16.44 -11.68 -8.52
CA GLU A 363 17.45 -10.67 -8.17
C GLU A 363 17.81 -10.65 -6.68
N SER A 364 16.89 -11.07 -5.82
CA SER A 364 17.16 -11.23 -4.38
C SER A 364 17.94 -12.50 -4.04
N ASP A 365 17.96 -13.50 -4.93
CA ASP A 365 18.73 -14.73 -4.71
C ASP A 365 20.21 -14.54 -5.04
N CYS A 366 20.86 -13.67 -4.27
CA CYS A 366 22.27 -13.36 -4.42
C CYS A 366 22.99 -13.30 -3.08
N PRO A 367 24.33 -13.48 -3.07
CA PRO A 367 25.11 -13.52 -1.84
C PRO A 367 24.98 -12.27 -0.96
N ALA A 368 24.84 -11.09 -1.59
CA ALA A 368 24.67 -9.83 -0.87
C ALA A 368 23.38 -9.82 -0.02
N SER A 369 22.28 -10.33 -0.59
CA SER A 369 20.98 -10.42 0.12
C SER A 369 21.03 -11.45 1.24
N TRP A 370 21.64 -12.61 1.01
CA TRP A 370 21.78 -13.66 2.01
C TRP A 370 22.50 -13.18 3.27
N ILE A 371 23.51 -12.33 3.11
CA ILE A 371 24.22 -11.71 4.23
C ILE A 371 23.32 -10.73 4.99
N GLN A 372 22.61 -9.86 4.27
CA GLN A 372 21.74 -8.83 4.87
C GLN A 372 20.50 -9.39 5.56
N ASN A 373 20.05 -10.59 5.15
CA ASN A 373 18.80 -11.20 5.58
C ASN A 373 18.63 -11.32 7.12
N ILE A 374 19.68 -11.62 7.89
CA ILE A 374 19.57 -11.67 9.37
C ILE A 374 19.11 -10.33 9.92
N LYS A 375 19.69 -9.22 9.43
CA LYS A 375 19.32 -7.87 9.88
C LYS A 375 17.87 -7.54 9.50
N ILE A 376 17.43 -7.96 8.31
CA ILE A 376 16.05 -7.77 7.83
C ILE A 376 15.06 -8.49 8.77
N ILE A 377 15.37 -9.74 9.14
CA ILE A 377 14.51 -10.54 10.02
C ILE A 377 14.53 -10.00 11.45
N ASP A 378 15.69 -9.66 12.00
CA ASP A 378 15.79 -9.09 13.35
C ASP A 378 14.97 -7.79 13.47
N LEU A 379 15.08 -6.90 12.48
CA LEU A 379 14.30 -5.66 12.44
C LEU A 379 12.81 -5.93 12.28
N TRP A 380 12.42 -6.88 11.41
CA TRP A 380 11.02 -7.26 11.22
C TRP A 380 10.40 -7.91 12.47
N ALA A 381 11.13 -8.81 13.13
CA ALA A 381 10.67 -9.51 14.32
C ALA A 381 10.50 -8.52 15.47
N LYS A 382 11.50 -7.66 15.70
CA LYS A 382 11.42 -6.57 16.68
C LYS A 382 10.27 -5.61 16.39
N HIS A 383 10.10 -5.23 15.11
CA HIS A 383 8.98 -4.40 14.72
C HIS A 383 7.68 -5.11 15.10
N ASN A 384 7.43 -6.35 14.69
CA ASN A 384 6.15 -7.04 14.91
C ASN A 384 5.99 -7.69 16.29
N ASN A 385 6.93 -7.48 17.21
CA ASN A 385 6.96 -8.11 18.53
C ASN A 385 6.92 -9.65 18.46
N TYR A 386 7.56 -10.22 17.45
CA TYR A 386 7.74 -11.66 17.30
C TYR A 386 9.09 -12.10 17.86
N ASN A 387 9.12 -13.31 18.42
CA ASN A 387 10.35 -14.00 18.76
C ASN A 387 10.62 -15.09 17.72
N THR A 388 11.73 -14.96 17.00
CA THR A 388 12.18 -15.95 16.00
C THR A 388 12.96 -17.11 16.63
N PHE A 389 13.20 -17.07 17.94
CA PHE A 389 13.98 -18.05 18.70
C PHE A 389 15.41 -18.23 18.18
N GLY A 390 15.97 -17.21 17.52
CA GLY A 390 17.30 -17.27 16.92
C GLY A 390 17.38 -18.16 15.67
N VAL A 391 16.24 -18.61 15.12
CA VAL A 391 16.23 -19.42 13.91
C VAL A 391 16.59 -18.54 12.69
N ASN A 392 17.53 -19.02 11.87
CA ASN A 392 18.04 -18.38 10.66
C ASN A 392 17.05 -18.56 9.50
N TYR A 393 15.89 -17.90 9.61
CA TYR A 393 14.95 -17.81 8.51
C TYR A 393 15.55 -17.00 7.35
N PHE A 394 14.99 -17.17 6.17
CA PHE A 394 15.16 -16.29 5.02
C PHE A 394 13.80 -15.69 4.68
N ARG A 395 13.71 -14.38 4.61
CA ARG A 395 12.43 -13.72 4.32
C ARG A 395 12.24 -13.60 2.81
N LEU A 396 11.20 -14.23 2.29
CA LEU A 396 10.83 -14.17 0.88
C LEU A 396 10.12 -12.82 0.56
N PRO A 397 10.07 -12.41 -0.72
CA PRO A 397 9.48 -11.13 -1.13
C PRO A 397 8.02 -10.96 -0.73
N ASP A 398 7.24 -12.05 -0.74
CA ASP A 398 5.85 -12.12 -0.27
C ASP A 398 5.70 -11.96 1.25
N GLY A 399 6.81 -11.93 1.98
CA GLY A 399 6.90 -11.78 3.43
C GLY A 399 6.86 -13.08 4.21
N SER A 400 6.75 -14.24 3.54
CA SER A 400 6.86 -15.55 4.17
C SER A 400 8.29 -15.83 4.64
N LEU A 401 8.43 -16.75 5.60
CA LEU A 401 9.73 -17.16 6.14
C LEU A 401 10.09 -18.55 5.63
N LYS A 402 11.23 -18.66 4.98
CA LYS A 402 11.81 -19.91 4.50
C LYS A 402 12.94 -20.34 5.42
N ILE A 403 12.93 -21.59 5.88
CA ILE A 403 14.11 -22.24 6.45
C ILE A 403 14.61 -23.30 5.49
N SER A 404 15.94 -23.35 5.34
CA SER A 404 16.60 -24.29 4.46
C SER A 404 17.87 -24.80 5.13
N ILE A 405 17.90 -26.09 5.41
CA ILE A 405 19.06 -26.83 5.92
C ILE A 405 19.19 -28.14 5.12
N PRO A 406 20.35 -28.82 5.13
CA PRO A 406 20.52 -30.06 4.37
C PRO A 406 19.41 -31.07 4.65
N GLY A 407 18.70 -31.49 3.60
CA GLY A 407 17.60 -32.47 3.69
C GLY A 407 16.28 -31.94 4.27
N PHE A 408 16.16 -30.66 4.64
CA PHE A 408 14.92 -30.09 5.17
C PHE A 408 14.68 -28.64 4.69
N LYS A 409 13.54 -28.44 4.04
CA LYS A 409 13.05 -27.14 3.57
C LYS A 409 11.62 -26.93 4.04
N LYS A 410 11.35 -25.76 4.62
CA LYS A 410 9.99 -25.41 5.04
C LYS A 410 9.73 -23.92 4.85
N ILE A 411 8.51 -23.59 4.44
CA ILE A 411 8.01 -22.22 4.32
C ILE A 411 6.92 -22.03 5.38
N ILE A 412 7.03 -20.96 6.14
CA ILE A 412 6.02 -20.45 7.06
C ILE A 412 5.36 -19.25 6.34
N PRO A 413 4.09 -19.37 5.91
CA PRO A 413 3.39 -18.29 5.21
C PRO A 413 3.36 -17.00 6.02
N LYS A 414 3.32 -15.84 5.36
CA LYS A 414 3.09 -14.56 6.03
C LYS A 414 1.76 -14.64 6.82
N PRO A 415 1.70 -14.08 8.04
CA PRO A 415 0.44 -14.05 8.77
C PRO A 415 -0.59 -13.17 8.06
N ASP A 416 -1.86 -13.51 8.21
CA ASP A 416 -2.96 -12.68 7.77
C ASP A 416 -3.03 -11.36 8.56
N GLU A 417 -4.01 -10.53 8.20
CA GLU A 417 -4.24 -9.22 8.82
C GLU A 417 -4.55 -9.31 10.33
N LEU A 418 -4.86 -10.50 10.86
CA LEU A 418 -5.13 -10.78 12.26
C LEU A 418 -3.92 -11.38 13.00
N GLY A 419 -2.78 -11.55 12.33
CA GLY A 419 -1.58 -12.15 12.93
C GLY A 419 -1.63 -13.68 12.96
N LYS A 420 -2.42 -14.31 12.10
CA LYS A 420 -2.67 -15.76 12.10
C LYS A 420 -2.26 -16.44 10.80
N ILE A 421 -1.99 -17.75 10.89
CA ILE A 421 -1.95 -18.65 9.73
C ILE A 421 -3.11 -19.62 9.89
N GLY A 422 -4.19 -19.39 9.13
CA GLY A 422 -5.43 -20.15 9.28
C GLY A 422 -6.03 -19.95 10.67
N LYS A 423 -6.02 -20.99 11.51
CA LYS A 423 -6.56 -20.94 12.88
C LYS A 423 -5.51 -20.69 13.96
N HIS A 424 -4.23 -20.71 13.61
CA HIS A 424 -3.13 -20.63 14.57
C HIS A 424 -2.54 -19.22 14.63
N ASP A 425 -2.15 -18.77 15.82
CA ASP A 425 -1.40 -17.54 15.97
C ASP A 425 0.01 -17.71 15.40
N TYR A 426 0.51 -16.66 14.76
CA TYR A 426 1.78 -16.73 14.04
C TYR A 426 2.99 -17.02 14.95
N GLN A 427 2.98 -16.50 16.17
CA GLN A 427 4.03 -16.73 17.16
C GLN A 427 4.13 -18.22 17.54
N ASP A 428 2.99 -18.90 17.66
CA ASP A 428 2.93 -20.34 17.97
C ASP A 428 3.54 -21.15 16.81
N CYS A 429 3.29 -20.75 15.56
CA CYS A 429 3.92 -21.39 14.41
C CYS A 429 5.44 -21.29 14.43
N LEU A 430 6.00 -20.14 14.86
CA LEU A 430 7.45 -19.95 15.02
C LEU A 430 8.02 -20.81 16.15
N GLU A 431 7.30 -20.90 17.27
CA GLU A 431 7.70 -21.74 18.41
C GLU A 431 7.67 -23.23 18.07
N MET A 432 6.61 -23.69 17.40
CA MET A 432 6.50 -25.05 16.90
C MET A 432 7.65 -25.41 15.94
N MET A 433 8.03 -24.48 15.06
CA MET A 433 9.17 -24.69 14.16
C MET A 433 10.47 -24.83 14.93
N TYR A 434 10.71 -23.96 15.91
CA TYR A 434 11.90 -24.03 16.75
C TYR A 434 11.98 -25.35 17.54
N ALA A 435 10.88 -25.77 18.17
CA ALA A 435 10.79 -27.05 18.87
C ALA A 435 11.03 -28.25 17.93
N TYR A 436 10.53 -28.19 16.70
CA TYR A 436 10.79 -29.21 15.67
C TYR A 436 12.27 -29.30 15.30
N LEU A 437 12.94 -28.15 15.12
CA LEU A 437 14.38 -28.09 14.79
C LEU A 437 15.25 -28.62 15.93
N LEU A 438 14.93 -28.29 17.18
CA LEU A 438 15.63 -28.83 18.34
C LEU A 438 15.52 -30.35 18.43
N LYS A 439 14.34 -30.91 18.10
CA LYS A 439 14.09 -32.35 18.19
C LYS A 439 14.72 -33.15 17.04
N ASN A 440 14.66 -32.63 15.81
CA ASN A 440 14.99 -33.41 14.61
C ASN A 440 16.26 -32.96 13.88
N HIS A 441 16.79 -31.78 14.20
CA HIS A 441 17.92 -31.17 13.47
C HIS A 441 18.99 -30.58 14.40
N LEU A 442 19.18 -31.19 15.57
CA LEU A 442 20.18 -30.76 16.56
C LEU A 442 21.62 -30.85 16.02
N ASP A 443 21.91 -31.87 15.20
CA ASP A 443 23.24 -32.05 14.58
C ASP A 443 23.62 -30.90 13.63
N SER A 444 22.61 -30.19 13.11
CA SER A 444 22.77 -29.05 12.20
C SER A 444 22.54 -27.71 12.90
N ILE A 445 22.57 -27.65 14.23
CA ILE A 445 22.24 -26.44 15.00
C ILE A 445 23.10 -25.23 14.64
N CYS A 446 24.35 -25.43 14.26
CA CYS A 446 25.23 -24.34 13.80
C CYS A 446 24.79 -23.73 12.46
N LEU A 447 23.91 -24.39 11.70
CA LEU A 447 23.41 -23.90 10.41
C LEU A 447 22.15 -23.04 10.57
N TRP A 448 21.33 -23.30 11.60
CA TRP A 448 20.04 -22.65 11.79
C TRP A 448 19.93 -21.80 13.07
N ASP A 449 20.76 -21.97 14.10
CA ASP A 449 20.74 -21.13 15.31
C ASP A 449 21.73 -19.95 15.17
N VAL A 450 21.20 -18.78 14.81
CA VAL A 450 21.95 -17.54 14.63
C VAL A 450 22.67 -17.13 15.91
N ASN A 451 22.10 -17.39 17.10
CA ASN A 451 22.70 -16.95 18.35
C ASN A 451 24.00 -17.70 18.66
N ARG A 452 24.10 -18.97 18.28
CA ARG A 452 25.33 -19.76 18.44
C ARG A 452 26.47 -19.29 17.54
N VAL A 453 26.13 -18.82 16.34
CA VAL A 453 27.12 -18.39 15.34
C VAL A 453 27.37 -16.88 15.34
N LYS A 454 26.64 -16.11 16.14
CA LYS A 454 26.75 -14.64 16.22
C LYS A 454 28.15 -14.15 16.57
N LYS A 455 28.89 -14.93 17.36
CA LYS A 455 30.30 -14.65 17.72
C LYS A 455 31.23 -14.66 16.50
N TRP A 456 30.90 -15.44 15.47
CA TRP A 456 31.70 -15.58 14.24
C TRP A 456 31.69 -14.34 13.35
N LYS A 457 30.84 -13.35 13.63
CA LYS A 457 30.81 -12.06 12.92
C LYS A 457 32.18 -11.37 12.90
N TYR A 458 32.98 -11.55 13.95
CA TYR A 458 34.30 -10.93 14.08
C TYR A 458 35.46 -11.86 13.66
N GLU A 459 35.17 -13.10 13.28
CA GLU A 459 36.17 -14.06 12.82
C GLU A 459 36.26 -14.06 11.28
N PRO A 460 37.47 -14.07 10.69
CA PRO A 460 37.60 -14.21 9.24
C PRO A 460 37.11 -15.59 8.78
N ALA A 461 36.54 -15.67 7.57
CA ALA A 461 36.16 -16.96 6.98
C ALA A 461 37.38 -17.86 6.77
N THR A 462 37.21 -19.17 6.98
CA THR A 462 38.31 -20.13 6.83
C THR A 462 38.70 -20.30 5.35
N PRO A 463 39.96 -20.64 5.04
CA PRO A 463 40.39 -20.90 3.65
C PRO A 463 39.57 -21.98 2.95
N ALA A 464 39.07 -22.98 3.68
CA ALA A 464 38.20 -24.02 3.14
C ALA A 464 36.84 -23.45 2.71
N GLN A 465 36.20 -22.63 3.56
CA GLN A 465 34.94 -21.96 3.22
C GLN A 465 35.11 -21.04 2.01
N LEU A 466 36.16 -20.21 2.00
CA LEU A 466 36.45 -19.31 0.89
C LEU A 466 36.66 -20.06 -0.44
N ARG A 467 37.38 -21.19 -0.43
CA ARG A 467 37.54 -22.04 -1.63
C ARG A 467 36.19 -22.53 -2.17
N HIS A 468 35.29 -23.00 -1.31
CA HIS A 468 33.97 -23.47 -1.74
C HIS A 468 33.05 -22.36 -2.24
N ILE A 469 33.16 -21.16 -1.68
CA ILE A 469 32.40 -19.99 -2.13
C ILE A 469 32.94 -19.52 -3.49
N TYR A 470 34.26 -19.29 -3.60
CA TYR A 470 34.87 -18.71 -4.80
C TYR A 470 34.86 -19.62 -6.03
N SER A 471 34.71 -20.93 -5.84
CA SER A 471 34.54 -21.85 -6.97
C SER A 471 33.16 -21.77 -7.62
N ARG A 472 32.14 -21.35 -6.85
CA ARG A 472 30.75 -21.26 -7.32
C ARG A 472 30.27 -19.83 -7.54
N LEU A 473 30.88 -18.87 -6.84
CA LEU A 473 30.57 -17.44 -6.87
C LEU A 473 31.87 -16.63 -7.06
N PRO A 474 32.42 -16.58 -8.29
CA PRO A 474 33.69 -15.90 -8.58
C PRO A 474 33.69 -14.42 -8.22
N GLU A 475 32.54 -13.75 -8.29
CA GLU A 475 32.32 -12.33 -7.98
C GLU A 475 32.58 -11.98 -6.50
N MET A 476 32.60 -12.98 -5.62
CA MET A 476 32.85 -12.80 -4.19
C MET A 476 34.34 -12.76 -3.83
N LYS A 477 35.26 -13.08 -4.76
CA LYS A 477 36.72 -13.19 -4.51
C LYS A 477 37.36 -11.96 -3.89
N ASN A 478 36.84 -10.77 -4.20
CA ASN A 478 37.40 -9.49 -3.75
C ASN A 478 36.66 -8.89 -2.55
N LYS A 479 35.70 -9.61 -1.95
CA LYS A 479 34.94 -9.13 -0.79
C LYS A 479 35.52 -9.69 0.50
N GLN A 480 35.55 -8.87 1.56
CA GLN A 480 35.84 -9.38 2.89
C GLN A 480 34.64 -10.18 3.39
N ILE A 481 34.83 -11.48 3.60
CA ILE A 481 33.81 -12.42 4.06
C ILE A 481 34.21 -12.91 5.44
N ASN A 482 33.40 -12.59 6.46
CA ASN A 482 33.59 -13.15 7.79
C ASN A 482 32.98 -14.57 7.85
N LYS A 483 33.24 -15.29 8.93
CA LYS A 483 32.82 -16.69 9.08
C LYS A 483 31.29 -16.85 9.18
N LEU A 484 30.56 -15.84 9.66
CA LEU A 484 29.09 -15.81 9.63
C LEU A 484 28.57 -15.64 8.20
N ASP A 485 29.12 -14.68 7.44
CA ASP A 485 28.75 -14.46 6.04
C ASP A 485 28.99 -15.73 5.20
N ALA A 486 30.14 -16.38 5.41
CA ALA A 486 30.49 -17.63 4.73
C ALA A 486 29.51 -18.76 5.06
N ALA A 487 29.07 -18.87 6.32
CA ALA A 487 28.07 -19.85 6.72
C ALA A 487 26.71 -19.60 6.04
N GLN A 488 26.27 -18.34 5.96
CA GLN A 488 25.03 -17.97 5.28
C GLN A 488 25.07 -18.29 3.78
N ILE A 489 26.18 -17.98 3.13
CA ILE A 489 26.40 -18.27 1.70
C ILE A 489 26.37 -19.78 1.46
N LEU A 490 27.14 -20.55 2.25
CA LEU A 490 27.23 -22.00 2.07
C LEU A 490 25.91 -22.71 2.38
N ASN A 491 25.16 -22.23 3.38
CA ASN A 491 23.81 -22.72 3.68
C ASN A 491 22.87 -22.60 2.47
N ARG A 492 23.06 -21.60 1.61
CA ARG A 492 22.25 -21.45 0.39
C ARG A 492 22.79 -22.22 -0.80
N ILE A 493 24.11 -22.25 -0.98
CA ILE A 493 24.75 -23.03 -2.04
C ILE A 493 24.46 -24.53 -1.93
N PHE A 494 24.43 -25.06 -0.70
CA PHE A 494 24.26 -26.49 -0.45
C PHE A 494 22.82 -26.91 -0.14
N ALA A 495 21.88 -25.96 -0.16
CA ALA A 495 20.46 -26.19 0.07
C ALA A 495 19.69 -26.41 -1.22
#